data_AF-A0A0A3HS45-F1
#
_entry.id   AF-A0A0A3HS45-F1
#
_cell.length_a   1.000
_cell.length_b   1.000
_cell.length_c   1.000
_cell.angle_alpha   90.00
_cell.angle_beta   90.00
_cell.angle_gamma   90.00
#
_symmetry.space_group_name_H-M   'P 1'
#
loop_
_entity.id
_entity.type
_entity.pdbx_description
1 polymer ?
#
loop_
_entity_poly.entity_id
_entity_poly.type
_entity_poly.pdbx_seq_one_letter_code
_entity_poly.pdbx_strand_id
1 'polypeptide(L)' 'MGILSVSLVSFADFSSIGIIVGAVKGLNEGQGNIVARFGLKLLYSATLVSILSGIIVSLVI' A
#
# COMPACT_ATOMS: atom_id res chain seq x y z
N MET A 1 16.87 13.36 5.00
CA MET A 1 15.49 13.88 4.81
C MET A 1 14.68 13.14 3.73
N GLY A 2 15.31 12.60 2.67
CA GLY A 2 14.60 11.84 1.64
C GLY A 2 13.93 10.54 2.12
N ILE A 3 14.62 9.75 2.97
CA ILE A 3 14.12 8.42 3.38
C ILE A 3 12.88 8.46 4.28
N LEU A 4 12.78 9.49 5.13
CA LEU A 4 11.61 9.72 5.99
C LEU A 4 10.40 10.12 5.14
N SER A 5 10.61 10.98 4.13
CA SER A 5 9.56 11.44 3.23
C SER A 5 8.98 10.30 2.39
N VAL A 6 9.83 9.40 1.90
CA VAL A 6 9.40 8.20 1.15
C VAL A 6 8.70 7.19 2.04
N SER A 7 9.19 6.98 3.27
CA SER A 7 8.52 6.08 4.22
C SER A 7 7.12 6.59 4.58
N LEU A 8 6.96 7.90 4.80
CA LEU A 8 5.67 8.54 5.07
C LEU A 8 4.69 8.44 3.89
N VAL A 9 5.14 8.69 2.66
CA VAL A 9 4.28 8.58 1.47
C VAL A 9 3.84 7.13 1.24
N SER A 10 4.74 6.16 1.47
CA SER A 10 4.43 4.74 1.36
C SER A 10 3.47 4.24 2.43
N PHE A 11 3.53 4.79 3.65
CA PHE A 11 2.60 4.44 4.74
C PHE A 11 1.20 5.01 4.49
N ALA A 12 1.12 6.20 3.87
CA ALA A 12 -0.15 6.78 3.42
C ALA A 12 -0.80 5.96 2.30
N ASP A 13 0.00 5.41 1.40
CA ASP A 13 -0.45 4.46 0.37
C ASP A 13 -1.02 3.17 1.00
N PHE A 14 -0.35 2.64 2.03
CA PHE A 14 -0.83 1.49 2.80
C PHE A 14 -2.17 1.74 3.51
N SER A 15 -2.30 2.90 4.14
CA SER A 15 -3.54 3.32 4.78
C SER A 15 -4.69 3.43 3.77
N SER A 16 -4.41 3.94 2.58
CA SER A 16 -5.37 4.07 1.48
C SER A 16 -5.89 2.71 0.99
N ILE A 17 -5.01 1.71 0.87
CA ILE A 17 -5.39 0.33 0.50
C ILE A 17 -6.35 -0.26 1.55
N GLY A 18 -6.06 -0.07 2.85
CA GLY A 18 -6.92 -0.54 3.93
C GLY A 18 -8.31 0.09 3.91
N ILE A 19 -8.40 1.39 3.59
CA ILE A 19 -9.67 2.12 3.43
C ILE A 19 -10.45 1.59 2.23
N ILE A 20 -9.82 1.36 1.09
CA ILE A 20 -10.47 0.83 -0.12
C ILE A 20 -11.01 -0.59 0.13
N VAL A 21 -10.22 -1.47 0.75
CA VAL A 21 -10.64 -2.84 1.10
C VAL A 21 -11.82 -2.80 2.09
N GLY A 22 -11.76 -1.92 3.09
CA GLY A 22 -12.83 -1.71 4.07
C GLY A 22 -14.12 -1.19 3.45
N ALA A 23 -14.02 -0.20 2.55
CA ALA A 23 -15.16 0.37 1.83
C ALA A 23 -15.84 -0.67 0.92
N VAL A 24 -15.06 -1.45 0.17
CA VAL A 24 -15.59 -2.52 -0.69
C VAL A 24 -16.25 -3.63 0.13
N LYS A 25 -15.66 -3.99 1.28
CA LYS A 25 -16.25 -4.97 2.20
C LYS A 25 -17.55 -4.49 2.84
N GLY A 26 -17.65 -3.21 3.18
CA GLY A 26 -18.87 -2.61 3.71
C GLY A 26 -20.02 -2.52 2.70
N LEU A 27 -19.69 -2.38 1.41
CA LEU A 27 -20.68 -2.37 0.32
C LEU A 27 -21.14 -3.77 -0.08
N ASN A 28 -20.24 -4.76 -0.07
CA ASN A 28 -20.57 -6.11 -0.49
C ASN A 28 -19.60 -7.14 0.12
N GLU A 29 -20.04 -7.91 1.11
CA GLU A 29 -19.17 -8.83 1.86
C GLU A 29 -18.49 -9.89 0.98
N GLY A 30 -19.19 -10.39 -0.05
CA GLY A 30 -18.66 -11.38 -0.99
C GLY A 30 -17.48 -10.84 -1.81
N GLN A 31 -17.62 -9.63 -2.38
CA GLN A 31 -16.53 -8.94 -3.09
C GLN A 31 -15.44 -8.49 -2.12
N GLY A 32 -15.82 -8.03 -0.93
CA GLY A 32 -14.89 -7.65 0.14
C GLY A 32 -13.98 -8.78 0.57
N ASN A 33 -14.46 -10.02 0.64
CA ASN A 33 -13.63 -11.19 0.98
C ASN A 33 -12.64 -11.55 -0.15
N ILE A 34 -13.04 -11.37 -1.42
CA ILE A 34 -12.16 -11.56 -2.58
C ILE A 34 -11.08 -10.47 -2.59
N VAL A 35 -11.46 -9.21 -2.39
CA VAL A 35 -10.55 -8.06 -2.33
C VAL A 35 -9.63 -8.14 -1.10
N ALA A 36 -10.11 -8.64 0.04
CA ALA A 36 -9.29 -8.89 1.22
C ALA A 36 -8.27 -10.04 1.01
N ARG A 37 -8.61 -11.09 0.25
CA ARG A 37 -7.62 -12.09 -0.20
C ARG A 37 -6.59 -11.49 -1.15
N PHE A 38 -6.99 -10.55 -2.00
CA PHE A 38 -6.04 -9.72 -2.76
C PHE A 38 -5.26 -8.75 -1.88
N GLY A 39 -5.72 -8.45 -0.67
CA GLY A 39 -5.03 -7.62 0.33
C GLY A 39 -3.62 -8.09 0.64
N LEU A 40 -3.37 -9.41 0.73
CA LEU A 40 -2.01 -9.94 0.90
C LEU A 40 -1.14 -9.71 -0.35
N LYS A 41 -1.72 -9.80 -1.55
CA LYS A 41 -1.03 -9.51 -2.82
C LYS A 41 -0.77 -8.01 -2.99
N LEU A 42 -1.69 -7.16 -2.51
CA LEU A 42 -1.58 -5.71 -2.47
C LEU A 42 -0.52 -5.26 -1.46
N LEU A 43 -0.52 -5.82 -0.24
CA LEU A 43 0.52 -5.62 0.78
C LEU A 43 1.91 -5.99 0.24
N TYR A 44 2.00 -7.12 -0.48
CA TYR A 44 3.26 -7.52 -1.11
C TYR A 44 3.71 -6.51 -2.18
N SER A 45 2.79 -6.06 -3.06
CA SER A 45 3.11 -5.05 -4.08
C SER A 45 3.49 -3.69 -3.48
N ALA A 46 2.80 -3.26 -2.42
CA ALA A 46 3.08 -2.00 -1.74
C ALA A 46 4.42 -2.03 -1.01
N THR A 47 4.81 -3.17 -0.43
CA THR A 47 6.12 -3.35 0.20
C THR A 47 7.24 -3.31 -0.84
N LEU A 48 7.06 -3.98 -1.99
CA LEU A 48 8.00 -3.93 -3.11
C LEU A 48 8.15 -2.52 -3.70
N VAL A 49 7.04 -1.81 -3.89
CA VAL A 49 7.05 -0.41 -4.35
C VAL A 49 7.73 0.51 -3.34
N SER A 50 7.51 0.30 -2.04
CA SER A 50 8.17 1.07 -0.98
C SER A 50 9.69 0.92 -1.00
N ILE A 51 10.17 -0.32 -1.13
CA ILE A 51 11.61 -0.62 -1.24
C ILE A 51 12.20 0.00 -2.52
N LEU A 52 11.51 -0.16 -3.65
CA LEU A 52 11.95 0.39 -4.93
C LEU A 52 12.00 1.93 -4.90
N SER A 53 10.97 2.57 -4.33
CA SER A 53 10.92 4.03 -4.13
C SER A 53 12.04 4.52 -3.21
N GLY A 54 12.32 3.77 -2.14
CA GLY A 54 13.44 4.04 -1.24
C GLY A 54 14.80 3.99 -1.96
N ILE A 55 15.01 3.00 -2.82
CA ILE A 55 16.24 2.88 -3.64
C ILE A 55 16.36 4.04 -4.62
N ILE A 56 15.28 4.40 -5.32
CA ILE A 56 15.29 5.50 -6.30
C ILE A 56 15.63 6.83 -5.61
N VAL A 57 14.98 7.13 -4.48
CA VAL A 57 15.27 8.37 -3.74
C VAL A 57 16.67 8.36 -3.14
N SER A 58 17.19 7.19 -2.76
CA SER A 58 18.56 7.07 -2.27
C SER A 58 19.63 7.18 -3.37
N LEU A 59 19.27 7.04 -4.64
CA LEU A 59 20.15 7.23 -5.80
C LEU A 59 20.09 8.66 -6.35
N VAL A 60 18.93 9.32 -6.23
CA VAL A 60 18.68 10.68 -6.75
C VAL A 60 19.18 11.78 -5.82
N ILE A 61 19.26 11.51 -4.51
CA ILE A 61 19.89 12.36 -3.48
C ILE A 61 21.35 11.98 -3.32
#